data_AF-A0A6N8Z7A6-F1
#
_entry.id   AF-A0A6N8Z7A6-F1
#
_cell.length_a   1.000
_cell.length_b   1.000
_cell.length_c   1.000
_cell.angle_alpha   90.00
_cell.angle_beta   90.00
_cell.angle_gamma   90.00
#
_symmetry.space_group_name_H-M   'P 1'
#
loop_
_entity.id
_entity.type
_entity.pdbx_description
1 polymer ?
#
loop_
_entity_poly.entity_id
_entity_poly.type
_entity_poly.pdbx_seq_one_letter_code
_entity_poly.pdbx_strand_id
1 'polypeptide(L)' 'MKKVVSEISGVVFSLPWLVAKDEGLFEVEGIDMEFVRALNSGRVAPTENPDEVNPILGHVAFEDAQVAIYRA' A
#
# COMPACT_ATOMS: atom_id res chain seq x y z
N MET A 1 -7.28 5.32 19.05
CA MET A 1 -7.20 5.60 17.60
C MET A 1 -6.45 4.44 16.96
N LYS A 2 -7.02 3.78 15.95
CA LYS A 2 -6.43 2.62 15.29
C LYS A 2 -5.42 3.10 14.25
N LYS A 3 -4.16 2.73 14.39
CA LYS A 3 -3.14 3.07 13.38
C LYS A 3 -3.28 2.14 12.17
N VAL A 4 -3.28 2.71 10.97
CA VAL A 4 -3.32 1.99 9.70
C VAL A 4 -2.27 2.58 8.77
N VAL A 5 -1.48 1.71 8.15
CA VAL A 5 -0.51 2.08 7.11
C VAL A 5 -1.01 1.56 5.77
N SER A 6 -1.05 2.42 4.77
CA SER A 6 -1.46 2.08 3.40
C SER A 6 -0.44 2.56 2.39
N GLU A 7 -0.26 1.80 1.31
CA GLU A 7 0.61 2.18 0.22
C GLU A 7 -0.05 3.11 -0.80
N ILE A 8 0.77 3.96 -1.41
CA ILE A 8 0.47 4.70 -2.63
C ILE A 8 1.31 4.09 -3.75
N SER A 9 0.72 3.19 -4.54
CA SER A 9 1.37 2.50 -5.67
C SER A 9 0.99 3.09 -7.04
N GLY A 10 -0.09 3.89 -7.09
CA GLY A 10 -0.53 4.58 -8.30
C GLY A 10 -1.60 5.62 -8.00
N VAL A 11 -1.54 6.78 -8.69
CA VAL A 11 -2.42 7.94 -8.42
C VAL A 11 -3.89 7.56 -8.53
N VAL A 12 -4.28 6.80 -9.57
CA VAL A 12 -5.68 6.40 -9.80
C VAL A 12 -6.23 5.53 -8.66
N PHE A 13 -5.43 4.59 -8.15
CA PHE A 13 -5.84 3.68 -7.08
C PHE A 13 -5.78 4.31 -5.69
N SER A 14 -4.94 5.33 -5.53
CA SER A 14 -4.71 5.98 -4.23
C SER A 14 -5.63 7.20 -4.01
N LEU A 15 -6.18 7.78 -5.08
CA LEU A 15 -6.96 9.01 -5.02
C LEU A 15 -8.15 8.95 -4.04
N PRO A 16 -8.96 7.88 -3.98
CA PRO A 16 -10.07 7.83 -3.03
C PRO A 16 -9.60 7.91 -1.57
N TRP A 17 -8.48 7.28 -1.24
CA TRP A 17 -7.91 7.29 0.11
C TRP A 17 -7.31 8.64 0.47
N LEU A 18 -6.69 9.32 -0.51
CA LEU A 18 -6.16 10.68 -0.33
C LEU A 18 -7.29 11.68 -0.08
N VAL A 19 -8.35 11.62 -0.89
CA VAL A 19 -9.55 12.47 -0.70
C VAL A 19 -10.20 12.19 0.65
N ALA A 20 -10.34 10.92 1.05
CA ALA A 20 -10.91 10.58 2.35
C ALA A 20 -10.10 11.13 3.54
N LYS A 21 -8.77 11.21 3.40
CA LYS A 21 -7.90 11.85 4.40
C LYS A 21 -8.08 13.37 4.41
N ASP A 22 -8.13 14.00 3.24
CA ASP A 22 -8.31 15.45 3.13
C ASP A 22 -9.67 15.91 3.69
N GLU A 23 -10.71 15.06 3.55
CA GLU A 23 -12.06 15.29 4.09
C GLU A 23 -12.20 14.86 5.58
N GLY A 24 -11.13 14.39 6.22
CA GLY A 24 -11.12 14.01 7.64
C GLY A 24 -11.94 12.76 7.99
N LEU A 25 -12.23 11.90 7.00
CA LEU A 25 -13.13 10.75 7.18
C LEU A 25 -12.50 9.65 8.06
N PHE A 26 -11.18 9.54 8.10
CA PHE A 26 -10.50 8.56 8.95
C PHE A 26 -10.54 8.97 10.42
N GLU A 27 -10.38 10.25 10.69
CA GLU A 27 -10.40 10.83 12.03
C GLU A 27 -11.78 10.64 12.68
N VAL A 28 -12.85 10.79 11.91
CA VAL A 28 -14.24 10.50 12.36
C VAL A 28 -14.40 9.05 12.79
N GLU A 29 -13.76 8.12 12.07
CA GLU A 29 -13.74 6.69 12.39
C GLU A 29 -12.70 6.32 13.47
N GLY A 30 -11.98 7.31 14.02
CA GLY A 30 -10.92 7.07 14.99
C GLY A 30 -9.74 6.28 14.42
N ILE A 31 -9.45 6.45 13.14
CA ILE A 31 -8.33 5.85 12.40
C ILE A 31 -7.22 6.89 12.21
N ASP A 32 -5.99 6.52 12.58
CA ASP A 32 -4.78 7.28 12.29
C ASP A 32 -4.13 6.70 11.03
N MET A 33 -4.31 7.38 9.90
CA MET A 33 -3.92 6.91 8.58
C MET A 33 -2.57 7.46 8.13
N GLU A 34 -1.61 6.54 7.94
CA GLU A 34 -0.29 6.81 7.38
C GLU A 34 -0.20 6.28 5.95
N PHE A 35 0.25 7.13 5.03
CA PHE A 35 0.48 6.73 3.65
C PHE A 35 1.98 6.61 3.38
N VAL A 36 2.41 5.45 2.90
CA VAL A 36 3.78 5.17 2.46
C VAL A 36 3.81 5.01 0.95
N ARG A 37 4.91 5.40 0.29
CA ARG A 37 5.05 5.17 -1.15
C ARG A 37 5.50 3.74 -1.38
N ALA A 38 4.87 3.06 -2.35
CA ALA A 38 5.42 1.81 -2.86
C ALA A 38 6.79 2.07 -3.49
N LEU A 39 7.71 1.11 -3.38
CA LEU A 39 8.95 1.14 -4.13
C LEU A 39 8.66 0.83 -5.60
N ASN A 40 9.40 1.47 -6.50
CA ASN A 40 9.41 1.04 -7.88
C ASN A 40 10.31 -0.20 -7.95
N SER A 41 9.73 -1.36 -8.24
CA SER A 41 10.49 -2.61 -8.44
C SER A 41 11.42 -2.57 -9.66
N GLY A 42 11.36 -1.51 -10.46
CA GLY A 42 12.10 -1.37 -11.69
C GLY A 42 11.61 -2.35 -12.76
N ARG A 43 12.37 -2.44 -13.85
CA ARG A 43 12.09 -3.39 -14.92
C ARG A 43 12.59 -4.77 -14.52
N VAL A 44 11.67 -5.71 -14.32
CA VAL A 44 12.01 -7.12 -14.11
C VAL A 44 12.34 -7.75 -15.46
N ALA A 45 13.46 -8.47 -15.55
CA ALA A 45 13.81 -9.21 -16.75
C ALA A 45 12.84 -10.39 -16.94
N PRO A 46 12.35 -10.66 -18.16
CA PRO A 46 11.56 -11.85 -18.41
C PRO A 46 12.38 -13.12 -18.12
N THR A 47 11.80 -14.07 -17.41
CA THR A 47 12.38 -15.38 -17.12
C THR A 47 11.31 -16.47 -17.26
N GLU A 48 11.72 -17.67 -17.65
CA GLU A 48 10.85 -18.86 -17.65
C GLU A 48 10.84 -19.56 -16.28
N ASN A 49 11.75 -19.19 -15.38
CA ASN A 49 11.88 -19.77 -14.05
C ASN A 49 11.12 -18.91 -13.01
N PRO A 50 10.00 -19.40 -12.45
CA PRO A 50 9.19 -18.62 -11.50
C PRO A 50 9.90 -18.35 -10.16
N ASP A 51 10.87 -19.17 -9.78
CA ASP A 51 11.63 -18.99 -8.52
C ASP A 51 12.55 -17.75 -8.56
N GLU A 52 12.84 -17.22 -9.75
CA GLU A 52 13.64 -16.02 -9.95
C GLU A 52 12.82 -14.72 -9.87
N VAL A 53 11.50 -14.82 -9.73
CA VAL A 53 10.60 -13.67 -9.67
C VAL A 53 10.23 -13.39 -8.22
N ASN A 54 10.57 -12.20 -7.70
CA ASN A 54 10.02 -11.74 -6.42
C ASN A 54 8.51 -11.45 -6.60
N PRO A 55 7.60 -12.21 -5.97
CA PRO A 55 6.16 -12.01 -6.13
C PRO A 55 5.65 -10.73 -5.45
N ILE A 56 6.43 -10.15 -4.53
CA ILE A 56 6.05 -8.95 -3.76
C ILE A 56 6.45 -7.67 -4.50
N LEU A 57 7.37 -7.77 -5.46
CA LEU A 57 7.85 -6.66 -6.28
C LEU A 57 8.24 -5.44 -5.43
N GLY A 58 7.48 -4.34 -5.53
CA GLY A 58 7.77 -3.07 -4.88
C GLY A 58 6.85 -2.73 -3.69
N HIS A 59 6.08 -3.72 -3.20
CA HIS A 59 5.11 -3.53 -2.12
C HIS A 59 5.77 -3.56 -0.73
N VAL A 60 6.34 -2.43 -0.33
CA VAL A 60 7.00 -2.16 0.97
C VAL A 60 6.14 -2.52 2.18
N ALA A 61 4.88 -2.08 2.21
CA ALA A 61 4.03 -2.29 3.38
C ALA A 61 3.77 -3.79 3.59
N PHE A 62 3.77 -4.58 2.51
CA PHE A 62 3.68 -6.03 2.62
C PHE A 62 4.98 -6.65 3.15
N GLU A 63 6.13 -6.24 2.61
CA GLU A 63 7.45 -6.70 3.09
C GLU A 63 7.70 -6.38 4.57
N ASP A 64 7.28 -5.20 5.02
CA ASP A 64 7.45 -4.76 6.41
C ASP A 64 6.33 -5.23 7.36
N ALA A 65 5.41 -6.08 6.88
CA ALA A 65 4.22 -6.53 7.62
C ALA A 65 3.37 -5.38 8.19
N GLN A 66 3.34 -4.25 7.49
CA GLN A 66 2.61 -3.04 7.87
C GLN A 66 1.19 -3.00 7.28
N VAL A 67 0.80 -3.98 6.46
CA VAL A 67 -0.57 -4.07 5.92
C VAL A 67 -1.53 -4.60 6.96
N ALA A 68 -2.46 -3.76 7.41
CA ALA A 68 -3.67 -4.21 8.07
C ALA A 68 -4.69 -4.62 7.01
N ILE A 69 -4.70 -5.90 6.60
CA ILE A 69 -5.71 -6.40 5.66
C ILE A 69 -7.10 -6.22 6.30
N TYR A 70 -8.01 -5.53 5.60
CA TYR A 70 -9.42 -5.54 5.98
C TYR A 70 -9.93 -6.98 5.90
N ARG A 71 -10.17 -7.60 7.07
CA ARG A 71 -10.91 -8.86 7.14
C ARG A 71 -12.39 -8.50 7.09
N ALA A 72 -13.01 -8.76 5.93
CA ALA A 72 -14.45 -8.73 5.77
C ALA A 72 -15.13 -9.79 6.65
#